data_AF-A0A7Z7VXE7-F1
#
_entry.id   AF-A0A7Z7VXE7-F1
#
_cell.length_a   1.000
_cell.length_b   1.000
_cell.length_c   1.000
_cell.angle_alpha   90.00
_cell.angle_beta   90.00
_cell.angle_gamma   90.00
#
_symmetry.space_group_name_H-M   'P 1'
#
loop_
_entity.id
_entity.type
_entity.pdbx_description
1 polymer ?
#
loop_
_entity_poly.entity_id
_entity_poly.type
_entity_poly.pdbx_seq_one_letter_code
_entity_poly.pdbx_strand_id
1 'polypeptide(L)'
;MTTKQALADVLKDTGWLVSDATEYGGIRTTSWMSYQTRYEVLLQLCTTYKMMVDFYIEIGSNSVEKRYVVLRKRQPLFNGKEITYGKDLTGLKRTVDYSEVKTALLCVGPEKEGGKRIELIVKDDDAQARIGLPGRYNWGIYEPETDDENMTEARLRTLGTTELNKRKKEAISYEVTALDIQKAYSHEFVNLGDMVRIKNRDFTPPLYVEAEVISEEYDMIAEDVVYGFGEYVEYREKDLRDEFTKKLDDIRSKLNDSISSISNINTIVKDSVDGQLQYFERKIFKSPTPPENPVNDMFWLDTSNPDVAVLRRYWNGKWIKSSPEKPEDIGAISREQALLSELKNTFINLNIQHARLLSEATQLLNSEYLVDMDLKGDLQASLDAVIDVYNQIKTNLESMTPETATIGKLVDTQALFLEYRKKLQDFHIDIEDVKIAIDERFKLLQSQYTDEKFNDAMTEIANVLPNGH
;
A
#
# COMPACT_ATOMS: atom_id res chain seq x y z
N MET A 1 21.69 34.38 22.60
CA MET A 1 22.92 33.97 21.88
C MET A 1 22.55 33.05 20.72
N THR A 2 23.35 33.03 19.66
CA THR A 2 23.23 32.01 18.60
C THR A 2 23.91 30.70 19.04
N THR A 3 23.67 29.59 18.33
CA THR A 3 24.31 28.30 18.64
C THR A 3 25.83 28.41 18.70
N LYS A 4 26.46 29.02 17.68
CA LYS A 4 27.92 29.18 17.59
C LYS A 4 28.47 30.06 18.71
N GLN A 5 27.77 31.13 19.08
CA GLN A 5 28.18 32.00 20.20
C GLN A 5 28.12 31.28 21.54
N ALA A 6 27.01 30.58 21.81
CA ALA A 6 26.85 29.82 23.04
C ALA A 6 27.89 28.69 23.13
N LEU A 7 28.15 27.98 22.04
CA LEU A 7 29.15 26.92 21.99
C LEU A 7 30.58 27.47 22.18
N ALA A 8 30.91 28.59 21.55
CA ALA A 8 32.22 29.25 21.72
C ALA A 8 32.47 29.68 23.17
N ASP A 9 31.44 30.18 23.84
CA ASP A 9 31.52 30.60 25.25
C ASP A 9 31.80 29.40 26.17
N VAL A 10 31.07 28.29 25.98
CA VAL A 10 31.24 27.06 26.77
C VAL A 10 32.61 26.40 26.55
N LEU A 11 33.13 26.43 25.32
CA LEU A 11 34.39 25.79 24.95
C LEU A 11 35.63 26.64 25.26
N LYS A 12 35.45 27.88 25.73
CA LYS A 12 36.56 28.77 26.05
C LYS A 12 37.55 28.09 27.01
N ASP A 13 38.84 28.14 26.67
CA ASP A 13 39.94 27.53 27.45
C ASP A 13 39.79 26.01 27.69
N THR A 14 39.11 25.28 26.80
CA THR A 14 39.07 23.79 26.83
C THR A 14 40.07 23.15 25.87
N GLY A 15 40.59 23.89 24.90
CA GLY A 15 41.36 23.34 23.77
C GLY A 15 40.50 22.70 22.67
N TRP A 16 39.16 22.73 22.81
CA TRP A 16 38.22 22.36 21.76
C TRP A 16 37.72 23.60 21.01
N LEU A 17 37.52 23.44 19.71
CA LEU A 17 37.09 24.49 18.79
C LEU A 17 35.65 24.25 18.34
N VAL A 18 34.95 25.34 18.01
CA VAL A 18 33.63 25.26 17.36
C VAL A 18 33.82 24.82 15.91
N SER A 19 33.16 23.74 15.52
CA SER A 19 33.13 23.29 14.12
C SER A 19 32.34 24.25 13.24
N ASP A 20 32.80 24.47 12.00
CA ASP A 20 32.07 25.24 11.00
C ASP A 20 30.74 24.58 10.60
N ALA A 21 30.66 23.25 10.73
CA ALA A 21 29.45 22.45 10.53
C ALA A 21 28.37 22.69 11.59
N THR A 22 28.63 23.53 12.61
CA THR A 22 27.64 23.87 13.64
C THR A 22 26.47 24.60 13.01
N GLU A 23 25.28 24.02 13.13
CA GLU A 23 24.06 24.51 12.54
C GLU A 23 23.42 25.63 13.36
N TYR A 24 22.58 26.43 12.70
CA TYR A 24 21.81 27.47 13.35
C TYR A 24 20.53 26.91 13.99
N GLY A 25 20.43 27.00 15.32
CA GLY A 25 19.31 26.55 16.14
C GLY A 25 18.40 27.68 16.62
N GLY A 26 18.58 28.90 16.13
CA GLY A 26 17.87 30.10 16.56
C GLY A 26 18.63 30.92 17.61
N ILE A 27 17.94 31.92 18.16
CA ILE A 27 18.44 32.75 19.27
C ILE A 27 17.73 32.31 20.53
N ARG A 28 18.50 31.91 21.55
CA ARG A 28 17.98 31.53 22.87
C ARG A 28 18.67 32.34 23.95
N THR A 29 17.96 32.56 25.06
CA THR A 29 18.51 33.15 26.27
C THR A 29 18.55 32.05 27.32
N THR A 30 19.74 31.76 27.84
CA THR A 30 19.97 30.79 28.91
C THR A 30 20.46 31.55 30.14
N SER A 31 19.79 31.39 31.27
CA SER A 31 20.26 31.88 32.57
C SER A 31 20.71 30.67 33.40
N TRP A 32 22.00 30.63 33.73
CA TRP A 32 22.57 29.54 34.54
C TRP A 32 22.68 30.02 35.97
N MET A 33 21.86 29.48 36.87
CA MET A 33 21.86 29.87 38.29
C MET A 33 22.66 28.90 39.18
N SER A 34 23.29 27.87 38.61
CA SER A 34 24.05 26.86 39.37
C SER A 34 25.42 26.57 38.74
N TYR A 35 26.38 26.15 39.57
CA TYR A 35 27.70 25.72 39.12
C TYR A 35 27.60 24.39 38.38
N GLN A 36 28.13 24.33 37.16
CA GLN A 36 28.05 23.15 36.30
C GLN A 36 29.36 22.93 35.55
N THR A 37 29.65 21.67 35.22
CA THR A 37 30.81 21.35 34.38
C THR A 37 30.55 21.82 32.95
N ARG A 38 31.60 22.12 32.18
CA ARG A 38 31.43 22.54 30.77
C ARG A 38 30.67 21.49 29.95
N TYR A 39 30.86 20.21 30.26
CA TYR A 39 30.13 19.12 29.61
C TYR A 39 28.63 19.14 29.94
N GLU A 40 28.25 19.36 31.20
CA GLU A 40 26.84 19.54 31.57
C GLU A 40 26.21 20.73 30.85
N VAL A 41 26.95 21.83 30.71
CA VAL A 41 26.46 23.00 29.96
C VAL A 41 26.28 22.65 28.48
N LEU A 42 27.17 21.85 27.86
CA LEU A 42 26.97 21.35 26.49
C LEU A 42 25.67 20.54 26.35
N LEU A 43 25.36 19.65 27.31
CA LEU A 43 24.12 18.88 27.32
C LEU A 43 22.89 19.79 27.48
N GLN A 44 23.00 20.87 28.26
CA GLN A 44 21.95 21.88 28.34
C GLN A 44 21.76 22.65 27.04
N LEU A 45 22.84 22.97 26.33
CA LEU A 45 22.74 23.59 25.00
C LEU A 45 21.98 22.66 24.04
N CYS A 46 22.26 21.35 24.07
CA CYS A 46 21.51 20.36 23.30
C CYS A 46 20.01 20.44 23.57
N THR A 47 19.63 20.50 24.86
CA THR A 47 18.22 20.61 25.28
C THR A 47 17.60 21.96 24.86
N THR A 48 18.34 23.06 25.04
CA THR A 48 17.89 24.43 24.77
C THR A 48 17.62 24.67 23.29
N TYR A 49 18.52 24.19 22.43
CA TYR A 49 18.43 24.35 20.98
C TYR A 49 17.73 23.17 20.30
N LYS A 50 17.40 22.10 21.03
CA LYS A 50 16.88 20.83 20.50
C LYS A 50 17.80 20.26 19.41
N MET A 51 19.08 20.18 19.75
CA MET A 51 20.18 19.76 18.87
C MET A 51 20.99 18.67 19.57
N MET A 52 21.84 17.97 18.81
CA MET A 52 22.82 17.02 19.33
C MET A 52 24.23 17.63 19.29
N VAL A 53 25.05 17.23 20.25
CA VAL A 53 26.48 17.53 20.28
C VAL A 53 27.24 16.35 19.73
N ASP A 54 28.25 16.62 18.92
CA ASP A 54 29.12 15.61 18.33
C ASP A 54 30.57 16.09 18.37
N PHE A 55 31.51 15.15 18.43
CA PHE A 55 32.92 15.39 18.70
C PHE A 55 33.78 14.70 17.66
N TYR A 56 34.70 15.44 17.05
CA TYR A 56 35.69 14.85 16.15
C TYR A 56 37.05 15.51 16.32
N ILE A 57 38.09 14.80 15.87
CA ILE A 57 39.47 15.25 15.95
C ILE A 57 40.11 15.24 14.57
N GLU A 58 40.95 16.23 14.29
CA GLU A 58 41.84 16.23 13.13
C GLU A 58 43.18 15.63 13.56
N ILE A 59 43.56 14.51 12.94
CA ILE A 59 44.79 13.79 13.24
C ILE A 59 45.82 14.11 12.15
N GLY A 60 46.98 14.61 12.55
CA GLY A 60 48.15 14.78 11.69
C GLY A 60 48.99 13.50 11.62
N SER A 61 50.24 13.58 11.20
CA SER A 61 51.07 12.36 11.02
C SER A 61 51.24 11.53 12.30
N ASN A 62 51.45 12.17 13.45
CA ASN A 62 51.67 11.49 14.75
C ASN A 62 51.02 12.22 15.95
N SER A 63 50.12 13.19 15.71
CA SER A 63 49.53 14.01 16.78
C SER A 63 48.11 14.47 16.46
N VAL A 64 47.31 14.70 17.50
CA VAL A 64 46.01 15.39 17.38
C VAL A 64 46.26 16.88 17.17
N GLU A 65 45.95 17.39 15.98
CA GLU A 65 46.17 18.80 15.63
C GLU A 65 45.05 19.70 16.17
N LYS A 66 43.80 19.24 16.05
CA LYS A 66 42.63 20.00 16.50
C LYS A 66 41.54 19.08 17.02
N ARG A 67 40.71 19.64 17.91
CA ARG A 67 39.54 18.98 18.48
C ARG A 67 38.34 19.87 18.25
N TYR A 68 37.27 19.30 17.73
CA TYR A 68 36.09 20.06 17.34
C TYR A 68 34.84 19.54 18.03
N VAL A 69 33.99 20.48 18.42
CA VAL A 69 32.64 20.21 18.87
C VAL A 69 31.68 20.82 17.85
N VAL A 70 30.68 20.06 17.46
CA VAL A 70 29.62 20.51 16.57
C VAL A 70 28.27 20.40 17.27
N LEU A 71 27.45 21.42 17.14
CA LEU A 71 26.02 21.34 17.45
C LEU A 71 25.25 21.26 16.13
N ARG A 72 24.52 20.17 15.92
CA ARG A 72 23.73 19.92 14.71
C ARG A 72 22.31 19.49 15.06
N LYS A 73 21.36 19.69 14.16
CA LYS A 73 20.01 19.13 14.35
C LYS A 73 20.11 17.61 14.35
N ARG A 74 19.27 16.99 15.18
CA ARG A 74 19.07 15.54 15.15
C ARG A 74 18.47 15.19 13.79
N GLN A 75 19.21 14.43 12.98
CA GLN A 75 18.76 13.92 11.69
C GLN A 75 19.06 12.43 11.66
N PRO A 76 18.28 11.62 12.40
CA PRO A 76 18.51 10.21 12.41
C PRO A 76 18.07 9.66 11.05
N LEU A 77 19.04 9.15 10.28
CA LEU A 77 18.82 8.66 8.92
C LEU A 77 18.64 7.15 8.95
N PHE A 78 17.61 6.67 8.26
CA PHE A 78 17.47 5.24 8.03
C PHE A 78 18.33 4.82 6.83
N ASN A 79 19.47 4.19 7.11
CA ASN A 79 20.42 3.73 6.09
C ASN A 79 20.09 2.33 5.51
N GLY A 80 18.91 1.79 5.81
CA GLY A 80 18.48 0.48 5.30
C GLY A 80 18.76 -0.69 6.26
N LYS A 81 19.37 -0.43 7.42
CA LYS A 81 19.67 -1.48 8.40
C LYS A 81 18.40 -2.07 9.01
N GLU A 82 18.17 -3.35 8.75
CA GLU A 82 17.15 -4.15 9.42
C GLU A 82 17.80 -5.27 10.23
N ILE A 83 17.65 -5.20 11.56
CA ILE A 83 18.04 -6.23 12.52
C ILE A 83 16.88 -7.21 12.67
N THR A 84 17.08 -8.45 12.23
CA THR A 84 15.97 -9.41 12.08
C THR A 84 16.29 -10.78 12.67
N TYR A 85 15.30 -11.39 13.31
CA TYR A 85 15.41 -12.78 13.81
C TYR A 85 15.69 -13.75 12.65
N GLY A 86 16.69 -14.61 12.84
CA GLY A 86 17.18 -15.54 11.81
C GLY A 86 18.23 -14.97 10.84
N LYS A 87 18.58 -13.68 10.94
CA LYS A 87 19.67 -13.05 10.17
C LYS A 87 20.80 -12.63 11.10
N ASP A 88 20.59 -11.55 11.87
CA ASP A 88 21.58 -10.92 12.72
C ASP A 88 21.07 -10.67 14.15
N LEU A 89 19.76 -10.73 14.41
CA LEU A 89 19.23 -10.61 15.78
C LEU A 89 19.55 -11.87 16.61
N THR A 90 20.46 -11.75 17.58
CA THR A 90 20.87 -12.84 18.48
C THR A 90 20.22 -12.72 19.87
N GLY A 91 19.87 -11.50 20.30
CA GLY A 91 19.25 -11.25 21.60
C GLY A 91 18.26 -10.09 21.56
N LEU A 92 17.18 -10.20 22.32
CA LEU A 92 16.15 -9.16 22.44
C LEU A 92 15.63 -9.14 23.87
N LYS A 93 15.72 -7.97 24.52
CA LYS A 93 15.17 -7.73 25.85
C LYS A 93 14.28 -6.50 25.81
N ARG A 94 13.00 -6.71 26.11
CA ARG A 94 12.00 -5.65 26.26
C ARG A 94 11.71 -5.44 27.73
N THR A 95 12.00 -4.25 28.24
CA THR A 95 11.71 -3.88 29.63
C THR A 95 10.54 -2.91 29.64
N VAL A 96 9.51 -3.22 30.44
CA VAL A 96 8.35 -2.33 30.62
C VAL A 96 8.35 -1.82 32.05
N ASP A 97 8.51 -0.51 32.20
CA ASP A 97 8.51 0.17 33.50
C ASP A 97 7.16 0.84 33.76
N TYR A 98 6.54 0.39 34.87
CA TYR A 98 5.25 0.88 35.38
C TYR A 98 5.39 1.87 36.54
N SER A 99 6.61 2.13 37.03
CA SER A 99 6.86 2.91 38.25
C SER A 99 6.31 4.33 38.19
N GLU A 100 6.49 5.01 37.05
CA GLU A 100 6.04 6.38 36.82
C GLU A 100 4.62 6.47 36.25
N VAL A 101 3.98 5.34 35.93
CA VAL A 101 2.65 5.33 35.31
C VAL A 101 1.60 5.82 36.29
N LYS A 102 0.91 6.91 35.94
CA LYS A 102 -0.21 7.47 36.70
C LYS A 102 -1.53 7.18 36.00
N THR A 103 -2.51 6.75 36.78
CA THR A 103 -3.88 6.45 36.30
C THR A 103 -4.92 7.39 36.89
N ALA A 104 -4.54 8.22 37.87
CA ALA A 104 -5.32 9.34 38.35
C ALA A 104 -4.42 10.55 38.67
N LEU A 105 -4.91 11.75 38.39
CA LEU A 105 -4.29 13.01 38.78
C LEU A 105 -5.25 13.83 39.65
N LEU A 106 -4.73 14.30 40.78
CA LEU A 106 -5.28 15.43 41.50
C LEU A 106 -4.76 16.71 40.82
N CYS A 107 -5.63 17.38 40.08
CA CYS A 107 -5.33 18.62 39.40
C CYS A 107 -5.67 19.78 40.33
N VAL A 108 -4.68 20.63 40.60
CA VAL A 108 -4.82 21.79 41.45
C VAL A 108 -4.62 23.04 40.59
N GLY A 109 -5.62 23.91 40.57
CA GLY A 109 -5.58 25.18 39.86
C GLY A 109 -4.61 26.18 40.49
N PRO A 110 -4.24 27.25 39.76
CA PRO A 110 -3.29 28.25 40.22
C PRO A 110 -3.78 28.92 41.50
N GLU A 111 -2.82 29.42 42.27
CA GLU A 111 -3.08 30.11 43.53
C GLU A 111 -3.83 31.42 43.27
N LYS A 112 -4.93 31.64 43.99
CA LYS A 112 -5.68 32.91 43.96
C LYS A 112 -5.39 33.66 45.25
N GLU A 113 -5.21 34.97 45.19
CA GLU A 113 -5.11 35.81 46.39
C GLU A 113 -6.39 35.68 47.25
N GLY A 114 -6.30 34.94 48.36
CA GLY A 114 -7.36 34.83 49.38
C GLY A 114 -8.50 33.84 49.09
N GLY A 115 -8.42 33.00 48.06
CA GLY A 115 -9.47 32.03 47.68
C GLY A 115 -9.06 30.56 47.82
N LYS A 116 -10.05 29.65 47.94
CA LYS A 116 -9.80 28.20 47.87
C LYS A 116 -9.39 27.82 46.44
N ARG A 117 -8.26 27.11 46.29
CA ARG A 117 -7.79 26.60 44.98
C ARG A 117 -8.84 25.65 44.39
N ILE A 118 -8.97 25.67 43.06
CA ILE A 118 -9.84 24.73 42.34
C ILE A 118 -9.12 23.37 42.37
N GLU A 119 -9.78 22.35 42.91
CA GLU A 119 -9.26 20.98 42.95
C GLU A 119 -10.16 20.08 42.13
N LEU A 120 -9.56 19.25 41.30
CA LEU A 120 -10.27 18.36 40.38
C LEU A 120 -9.57 17.00 40.31
N ILE A 121 -10.35 15.93 40.26
CA ILE A 121 -9.83 14.59 39.97
C ILE A 121 -10.05 14.27 38.50
N VAL A 122 -8.98 13.85 37.83
CA VAL A 122 -9.02 13.26 36.49
C VAL A 122 -8.48 11.83 36.61
N LYS A 123 -9.23 10.85 36.09
CA LYS A 123 -8.88 9.43 36.17
C LYS A 123 -9.09 8.72 34.83
N ASP A 124 -8.35 7.65 34.61
CA ASP A 124 -8.45 6.78 33.45
C ASP A 124 -8.64 5.33 33.92
N ASP A 125 -9.89 4.91 33.97
CA ASP A 125 -10.30 3.59 34.47
C ASP A 125 -9.80 2.46 33.55
N ASP A 126 -9.69 2.72 32.24
CA ASP A 126 -9.18 1.76 31.26
C ASP A 126 -7.66 1.54 31.42
N ALA A 127 -6.90 2.60 31.66
CA ALA A 127 -5.48 2.51 31.99
C ALA A 127 -5.26 1.75 33.30
N GLN A 128 -6.11 1.97 34.29
CA GLN A 128 -6.06 1.23 35.54
C GLN A 128 -6.34 -0.27 35.36
N ALA A 129 -7.32 -0.61 34.53
CA ALA A 129 -7.65 -2.00 34.22
C ALA A 129 -6.46 -2.74 33.57
N ARG A 130 -5.70 -2.06 32.69
CA ARG A 130 -4.50 -2.64 32.04
C ARG A 130 -3.37 -2.95 33.02
N ILE A 131 -3.23 -2.19 34.10
CA ILE A 131 -2.17 -2.38 35.12
C ILE A 131 -2.54 -3.48 36.13
N GLY A 132 -3.78 -3.99 36.08
CA GLY A 132 -4.17 -5.18 36.85
C GLY A 132 -4.44 -4.95 38.33
N LEU A 133 -4.66 -3.70 38.77
CA LEU A 133 -5.02 -3.36 40.16
C LEU A 133 -6.41 -2.71 40.27
N PRO A 134 -7.52 -3.48 40.18
CA PRO A 134 -8.86 -2.91 40.27
C PRO A 134 -9.05 -2.05 41.54
N GLY A 135 -9.43 -0.78 41.36
CA GLY A 135 -9.75 0.15 42.45
C GLY A 135 -8.58 0.85 43.14
N ARG A 136 -7.32 0.57 42.79
CA ARG A 136 -6.13 1.26 43.35
C ARG A 136 -5.41 2.11 42.31
N TYR A 137 -5.92 3.31 42.05
CA TYR A 137 -5.28 4.23 41.11
C TYR A 137 -3.85 4.60 41.55
N ASN A 138 -2.95 4.70 40.58
CA ASN A 138 -1.64 5.29 40.75
C ASN A 138 -1.80 6.81 40.68
N TRP A 139 -1.81 7.46 41.84
CA TRP A 139 -2.04 8.88 41.97
C TRP A 139 -0.81 9.72 41.66
N GLY A 140 -1.03 10.84 40.98
CA GLY A 140 -0.09 11.95 40.85
C GLY A 140 -0.76 13.30 41.12
N ILE A 141 0.04 14.33 41.28
CA ILE A 141 -0.42 15.72 41.40
C ILE A 141 -0.04 16.46 40.12
N TYR A 142 -0.94 17.34 39.67
CA TYR A 142 -0.68 18.22 38.54
C TYR A 142 -1.09 19.66 38.88
N GLU A 143 -0.10 20.54 38.84
CA GLU A 143 -0.26 21.99 38.98
C GLU A 143 0.16 22.63 37.65
N PRO A 144 -0.75 23.28 36.91
CA PRO A 144 -0.40 23.96 35.67
C PRO A 144 0.53 25.15 35.94
N GLU A 145 1.66 25.22 35.25
CA GLU A 145 2.50 26.43 35.21
C GLU A 145 1.84 27.48 34.32
N THR A 146 1.08 28.41 34.91
CA THR A 146 0.34 29.45 34.21
C THR A 146 0.08 30.65 35.11
N ASP A 147 0.18 31.85 34.53
CA ASP A 147 -0.13 33.12 35.21
C ASP A 147 -1.63 33.46 35.19
N ASP A 148 -2.47 32.60 34.58
CA ASP A 148 -3.93 32.77 34.54
C ASP A 148 -4.58 32.42 35.89
N GLU A 149 -4.62 33.41 36.78
CA GLU A 149 -5.28 33.30 38.09
C GLU A 149 -6.79 33.00 37.98
N ASN A 150 -7.44 33.29 36.86
CA ASN A 150 -8.89 33.13 36.65
C ASN A 150 -9.27 31.85 35.90
N MET A 151 -8.45 30.80 36.02
CA MET A 151 -8.71 29.52 35.38
C MET A 151 -10.06 28.90 35.80
N THR A 152 -10.77 28.32 34.82
CA THR A 152 -12.03 27.59 35.04
C THR A 152 -11.79 26.10 35.28
N GLU A 153 -12.73 25.43 35.95
CA GLU A 153 -12.67 23.97 36.16
C GLU A 153 -12.58 23.19 34.83
N ALA A 154 -13.31 23.64 33.80
CA ALA A 154 -13.28 23.01 32.48
C ALA A 154 -11.89 23.10 31.82
N ARG A 155 -11.20 24.22 31.99
CA ARG A 155 -9.83 24.39 31.49
C ARG A 155 -8.84 23.52 32.28
N LEU A 156 -8.95 23.50 33.61
CA LEU A 156 -8.14 22.64 34.47
C LEU A 156 -8.34 21.16 34.15
N ARG A 157 -9.58 20.74 33.88
CA ARG A 157 -9.91 19.37 33.42
C ARG A 157 -9.25 19.03 32.10
N THR A 158 -9.27 19.95 31.14
CA THR A 158 -8.63 19.73 29.83
C THR A 158 -7.11 19.57 29.98
N LEU A 159 -6.47 20.42 30.77
CA LEU A 159 -5.03 20.34 31.04
C LEU A 159 -4.68 19.07 31.82
N GLY A 160 -5.46 18.74 32.85
CA GLY A 160 -5.32 17.52 33.64
C GLY A 160 -5.48 16.24 32.82
N THR A 161 -6.48 16.17 31.93
CA THR A 161 -6.65 15.05 31.00
C THR A 161 -5.50 14.96 30.01
N THR A 162 -5.02 16.09 29.49
CA THR A 162 -3.87 16.13 28.58
C THR A 162 -2.61 15.62 29.28
N GLU A 163 -2.39 16.01 30.53
CA GLU A 163 -1.24 15.57 31.31
C GLU A 163 -1.35 14.10 31.73
N LEU A 164 -2.53 13.64 32.16
CA LEU A 164 -2.77 12.23 32.46
C LEU A 164 -2.52 11.36 31.21
N ASN A 165 -2.90 11.83 30.02
CA ASN A 165 -2.61 11.14 28.76
C ASN A 165 -1.11 10.99 28.46
N LYS A 166 -0.25 11.87 29.01
CA LYS A 166 1.21 11.71 28.92
C LYS A 166 1.73 10.71 29.95
N ARG A 167 1.24 10.79 31.20
CA ARG A 167 1.73 10.01 32.33
C ARG A 167 1.13 8.60 32.45
N LYS A 168 0.05 8.30 31.71
CA LYS A 168 -0.57 6.97 31.69
C LYS A 168 0.13 5.97 30.78
N LYS A 169 1.13 6.41 30.00
CA LYS A 169 1.90 5.54 29.10
C LYS A 169 3.01 4.88 29.90
N GLU A 170 3.13 3.57 29.75
CA GLU A 170 4.26 2.79 30.22
C GLU A 170 5.55 3.19 29.50
N ALA A 171 6.66 3.23 30.23
CA ALA A 171 7.97 3.44 29.63
C ALA A 171 8.50 2.08 29.17
N ILE A 172 8.70 1.91 27.88
CA ILE A 172 9.26 0.67 27.32
C ILE A 172 10.67 0.98 26.83
N SER A 173 11.62 0.11 27.15
CA SER A 173 12.95 0.15 26.58
C SER A 173 13.29 -1.19 25.92
N TYR A 174 14.10 -1.09 24.87
CA TYR A 174 14.60 -2.23 24.11
C TYR A 174 16.12 -2.26 24.24
N GLU A 175 16.64 -3.46 24.44
CA GLU A 175 18.05 -3.80 24.34
C GLU A 175 18.15 -4.94 23.34
N VAL A 176 18.90 -4.73 22.27
CA VAL A 176 19.03 -5.68 21.16
C VAL A 176 20.47 -6.08 21.01
N THR A 177 20.72 -7.39 21.04
CA THR A 177 22.00 -7.97 20.67
C THR A 177 21.92 -8.42 19.22
N ALA A 178 22.86 -7.99 18.39
CA ALA A 178 22.95 -8.41 17.02
C ALA A 178 24.39 -8.77 16.63
N LEU A 179 24.51 -9.81 15.80
CA LEU A 179 25.78 -10.23 15.24
C LEU A 179 26.30 -9.17 14.25
N ASP A 180 27.57 -8.81 14.36
CA ASP A 180 28.20 -7.87 13.44
C ASP A 180 28.49 -8.52 12.08
N ILE A 181 27.56 -8.31 11.15
CA ILE A 181 27.67 -8.81 9.78
C ILE A 181 28.30 -7.80 8.80
N GLN A 182 28.81 -6.66 9.28
CA GLN A 182 29.32 -5.59 8.41
C GLN A 182 30.51 -6.04 7.54
N LYS A 183 31.31 -6.99 8.03
CA LYS A 183 32.45 -7.55 7.31
C LYS A 183 32.03 -8.26 6.03
N ALA A 184 30.89 -8.94 6.05
CA ALA A 184 30.31 -9.62 4.90
C ALA A 184 29.42 -8.69 4.06
N TYR A 185 28.77 -7.72 4.71
CA TYR A 185 27.79 -6.83 4.10
C TYR A 185 28.08 -5.38 4.50
N SER A 186 28.88 -4.67 3.71
CA SER A 186 29.31 -3.30 4.03
C SER A 186 28.19 -2.27 4.18
N HIS A 187 26.99 -2.56 3.67
CA HIS A 187 25.81 -1.73 3.78
C HIS A 187 25.03 -1.95 5.10
N GLU A 188 25.41 -2.95 5.90
CA GLU A 188 24.81 -3.28 7.20
C GLU A 188 25.46 -2.54 8.37
N PHE A 189 26.37 -1.61 8.08
CA PHE A 189 27.02 -0.76 9.07
C PHE A 189 26.00 0.17 9.76
N VAL A 190 26.22 0.40 11.05
CA VAL A 190 25.37 1.23 11.92
C VAL A 190 26.24 2.21 12.66
N ASN A 191 25.87 3.50 12.65
CA ASN A 191 26.50 4.51 13.49
C ASN A 191 25.61 4.90 14.66
N LEU A 192 26.23 5.45 15.70
CA LEU A 192 25.52 6.20 16.73
C LEU A 192 24.67 7.32 16.08
N GLY A 193 23.38 7.34 16.40
CA GLY A 193 22.40 8.28 15.86
C GLY A 193 21.69 7.81 14.58
N ASP A 194 22.05 6.66 14.00
CA ASP A 194 21.31 6.09 12.87
C ASP A 194 19.95 5.52 13.33
N MET A 195 18.96 5.56 12.43
CA MET A 195 17.72 4.80 12.63
C MET A 195 17.94 3.36 12.14
N VAL A 196 17.53 2.40 12.96
CA VAL A 196 17.49 0.98 12.58
C VAL A 196 16.07 0.45 12.74
N ARG A 197 15.76 -0.60 11.98
CA ARG A 197 14.52 -1.36 12.14
C ARG A 197 14.80 -2.70 12.77
N ILE A 198 14.02 -3.05 13.78
CA ILE A 198 14.11 -4.31 14.50
C ILE A 198 12.83 -5.09 14.21
N LYS A 199 12.99 -6.33 13.76
CA LYS A 199 11.87 -7.20 13.40
C LYS A 199 12.04 -8.59 13.98
N ASN A 200 11.08 -8.99 14.80
CA ASN A 200 10.98 -10.36 15.31
C ASN A 200 9.53 -10.84 15.23
N ARG A 201 9.25 -11.75 14.29
CA ARG A 201 7.91 -12.30 14.07
C ARG A 201 7.52 -13.38 15.09
N ASP A 202 8.51 -14.00 15.73
CA ASP A 202 8.32 -15.08 16.69
C ASP A 202 8.12 -14.55 18.12
N PHE A 203 8.45 -13.26 18.33
CA PHE A 203 8.06 -12.55 19.55
C PHE A 203 6.53 -12.49 19.65
N THR A 204 5.99 -12.64 20.86
CA THR A 204 4.54 -12.61 21.08
C THR A 204 4.16 -11.40 21.94
N PRO A 205 3.46 -10.39 21.38
CA PRO A 205 3.06 -10.23 19.98
C PRO A 205 4.24 -9.91 19.05
N PRO A 206 4.12 -10.10 17.71
CA PRO A 206 5.20 -9.80 16.77
C PRO A 206 5.75 -8.38 16.92
N LEU A 207 7.09 -8.27 17.00
CA LEU A 207 7.78 -7.01 17.24
C LEU A 207 8.22 -6.38 15.92
N TYR A 208 7.79 -5.13 15.71
CA TYR A 208 8.26 -4.25 14.65
C TYR A 208 8.58 -2.90 15.25
N VAL A 209 9.86 -2.58 15.40
CA VAL A 209 10.32 -1.34 16.04
C VAL A 209 11.23 -0.60 15.09
N GLU A 210 11.01 0.70 14.93
CA GLU A 210 11.97 1.63 14.33
C GLU A 210 12.55 2.47 15.47
N ALA A 211 13.87 2.48 15.63
CA ALA A 211 14.51 3.11 16.78
C ALA A 211 15.85 3.75 16.42
N GLU A 212 16.16 4.84 17.12
CA GLU A 212 17.45 5.52 17.01
C GLU A 212 18.47 4.86 17.93
N VAL A 213 19.65 4.53 17.38
CA VAL A 213 20.78 3.98 18.14
C VAL A 213 21.44 5.09 18.94
N ILE A 214 21.49 4.94 20.27
CA ILE A 214 22.12 5.93 21.17
C ILE A 214 23.32 5.37 21.94
N SER A 215 23.48 4.05 21.95
CA SER A 215 24.64 3.37 22.52
C SER A 215 24.91 2.07 21.79
N GLU A 216 26.19 1.70 21.73
CA GLU A 216 26.68 0.44 21.19
C GLU A 216 27.74 -0.11 22.16
N GLU A 217 27.67 -1.40 22.45
CA GLU A 217 28.71 -2.13 23.17
C GLU A 217 29.15 -3.31 22.31
N TYR A 218 30.41 -3.28 21.86
CA TYR A 218 30.97 -4.26 20.93
C TYR A 218 31.78 -5.32 21.67
N ASP A 219 31.40 -6.59 21.55
CA ASP A 219 32.19 -7.72 22.01
C ASP A 219 33.18 -8.15 20.91
N MET A 220 34.47 -7.87 21.12
CA MET A 220 35.53 -8.20 20.16
C MET A 220 35.77 -9.70 19.97
N ILE A 221 35.27 -10.56 20.88
CA ILE A 221 35.44 -12.01 20.82
C ILE A 221 34.23 -12.66 20.18
N ALA A 222 33.02 -12.30 20.65
CA ALA A 222 31.78 -12.85 20.12
C ALA A 222 31.36 -12.22 18.77
N GLU A 223 31.94 -11.06 18.43
CA GLU A 223 31.52 -10.21 17.30
C GLU A 223 30.03 -9.79 17.41
N ASP A 224 29.47 -9.82 18.61
CA ASP A 224 28.14 -9.32 18.91
C ASP A 224 28.20 -7.83 19.28
N VAL A 225 27.13 -7.11 18.94
CA VAL A 225 26.91 -5.72 19.31
C VAL A 225 25.63 -5.62 20.11
N VAL A 226 25.71 -5.05 21.31
CA VAL A 226 24.53 -4.70 22.10
C VAL A 226 24.18 -3.25 21.81
N TYR A 227 23.04 -3.05 21.14
CA TYR A 227 22.50 -1.74 20.85
C TYR A 227 21.53 -1.30 21.94
N GLY A 228 21.71 -0.06 22.40
CA GLY A 228 20.73 0.66 23.20
C GLY A 228 20.02 1.72 22.37
N PHE A 229 18.72 1.85 22.59
CA PHE A 229 17.85 2.70 21.79
C PHE A 229 17.30 3.88 22.57
N GLY A 230 17.18 5.01 21.87
CA GLY A 230 16.57 6.23 22.39
C GLY A 230 15.08 6.29 22.09
N GLU A 231 14.69 7.22 21.22
CA GLU A 231 13.32 7.29 20.74
C GLU A 231 13.02 6.10 19.83
N TYR A 232 11.86 5.48 20.04
CA TYR A 232 11.41 4.34 19.25
C TYR A 232 9.94 4.51 18.86
N VAL A 233 9.59 3.90 17.73
CA VAL A 233 8.23 3.76 17.24
C VAL A 233 7.96 2.27 17.08
N GLU A 234 7.01 1.75 17.87
CA GLU A 234 6.54 0.38 17.75
C GLU A 234 5.31 0.33 16.84
N TYR A 235 5.34 -0.57 15.86
CA TYR A 235 4.28 -0.77 14.90
C TYR A 235 3.58 -2.10 15.15
N ARG A 236 2.26 -2.11 15.03
CA ARG A 236 1.51 -3.37 15.00
C ARG A 236 1.58 -3.94 13.59
N GLU A 237 1.64 -5.27 13.50
CA GLU A 237 1.64 -5.93 12.20
C GLU A 237 0.45 -5.54 11.34
N LYS A 238 -0.73 -5.42 11.95
CA LYS A 238 -1.93 -4.95 11.26
C LYS A 238 -1.71 -3.57 10.64
N ASP A 239 -1.21 -2.61 11.40
CA ASP A 239 -1.02 -1.23 10.94
C ASP A 239 -0.01 -1.15 9.77
N LEU A 240 1.04 -1.96 9.80
CA LEU A 240 2.02 -2.07 8.70
C LEU A 240 1.38 -2.69 7.45
N ARG A 241 0.54 -3.72 7.64
CA ARG A 241 -0.14 -4.41 6.54
C ARG A 241 -1.37 -3.67 6.05
N ASP A 242 -1.92 -2.72 6.79
CA ASP A 242 -3.18 -2.05 6.45
C ASP A 242 -3.08 -1.32 5.10
N GLU A 243 -1.97 -0.65 4.80
CA GLU A 243 -1.79 0.02 3.50
C GLU A 243 -1.65 -1.00 2.37
N PHE A 244 -0.88 -2.07 2.58
CA PHE A 244 -0.77 -3.16 1.61
C PHE A 244 -2.11 -3.83 1.38
N THR A 245 -2.86 -4.10 2.44
CA THR A 245 -4.18 -4.73 2.40
C THR A 245 -5.18 -3.82 1.73
N LYS A 246 -5.18 -2.51 2.00
CA LYS A 246 -5.99 -1.52 1.28
C LYS A 246 -5.66 -1.49 -0.21
N LYS A 247 -4.38 -1.49 -0.59
CA LYS A 247 -3.98 -1.55 -2.01
C LYS A 247 -4.39 -2.86 -2.65
N LEU A 248 -4.25 -3.97 -1.92
CA LEU A 248 -4.65 -5.30 -2.38
C LEU A 248 -6.17 -5.40 -2.50
N ASP A 249 -6.92 -4.77 -1.60
CA ASP A 249 -8.37 -4.66 -1.64
C ASP A 249 -8.83 -3.68 -2.72
N ASP A 250 -8.09 -2.61 -3.02
CA ASP A 250 -8.32 -1.75 -4.18
C ASP A 250 -8.06 -2.51 -5.48
N ILE A 251 -7.02 -3.35 -5.51
CA ILE A 251 -6.74 -4.24 -6.65
C ILE A 251 -7.86 -5.27 -6.78
N ARG A 252 -8.29 -5.90 -5.68
CA ARG A 252 -9.44 -6.82 -5.65
C ARG A 252 -10.72 -6.11 -6.03
N SER A 253 -10.94 -4.88 -5.60
CA SER A 253 -12.12 -4.08 -5.96
C SER A 253 -12.06 -3.74 -7.43
N LYS A 254 -10.93 -3.30 -7.99
CA LYS A 254 -10.78 -3.05 -9.42
C LYS A 254 -10.92 -4.32 -10.26
N LEU A 255 -10.44 -5.44 -9.76
CA LEU A 255 -10.64 -6.76 -10.38
C LEU A 255 -12.10 -7.17 -10.29
N ASN A 256 -12.75 -6.99 -9.14
CA ASN A 256 -14.16 -7.24 -8.92
C ASN A 256 -15.05 -6.23 -9.64
N ASP A 257 -14.62 -5.02 -9.91
CA ASP A 257 -15.28 -3.98 -10.72
C ASP A 257 -15.05 -4.27 -12.20
N SER A 258 -13.94 -4.92 -12.56
CA SER A 258 -13.74 -5.49 -13.90
C SER A 258 -14.62 -6.73 -14.11
N ILE A 259 -14.70 -7.63 -13.13
CA ILE A 259 -15.56 -8.81 -13.12
C ILE A 259 -17.04 -8.41 -12.97
N SER A 260 -17.34 -7.34 -12.23
CA SER A 260 -18.71 -6.83 -12.05
C SER A 260 -19.12 -5.79 -13.07
N SER A 261 -18.21 -5.17 -13.83
CA SER A 261 -18.55 -4.56 -15.12
C SER A 261 -18.84 -5.66 -16.15
N ILE A 262 -18.17 -6.81 -16.09
CA ILE A 262 -18.53 -8.02 -16.85
C ILE A 262 -19.88 -8.60 -16.37
N SER A 263 -20.22 -8.55 -15.07
CA SER A 263 -21.52 -9.01 -14.54
C SER A 263 -22.65 -7.98 -14.68
N ASN A 264 -22.37 -6.69 -14.63
CA ASN A 264 -23.33 -5.61 -14.88
C ASN A 264 -23.60 -5.46 -16.39
N ILE A 265 -22.72 -5.96 -17.25
CA ILE A 265 -23.05 -6.26 -18.64
C ILE A 265 -24.10 -7.38 -18.72
N ASN A 266 -24.20 -8.32 -17.78
CA ASN A 266 -25.31 -9.29 -17.78
C ASN A 266 -26.67 -8.66 -17.40
N THR A 267 -26.71 -7.53 -16.68
CA THR A 267 -27.95 -6.74 -16.47
C THR A 267 -28.19 -5.75 -17.60
N ILE A 268 -27.17 -5.10 -18.16
CA ILE A 268 -27.34 -4.22 -19.33
C ILE A 268 -27.69 -5.05 -20.57
N VAL A 269 -27.25 -6.30 -20.70
CA VAL A 269 -27.64 -7.22 -21.78
C VAL A 269 -28.95 -7.94 -21.47
N LYS A 270 -29.33 -8.19 -20.21
CA LYS A 270 -30.71 -8.64 -19.92
C LYS A 270 -31.76 -7.54 -20.08
N ASP A 271 -31.49 -6.30 -19.68
CA ASP A 271 -32.43 -5.18 -19.87
C ASP A 271 -32.42 -4.65 -21.31
N SER A 272 -31.35 -4.84 -22.09
CA SER A 272 -31.35 -4.51 -23.53
C SER A 272 -31.84 -5.65 -24.43
N VAL A 273 -31.86 -6.90 -23.97
CA VAL A 273 -32.39 -8.04 -24.75
C VAL A 273 -33.84 -8.38 -24.35
N ASP A 274 -34.28 -8.15 -23.10
CA ASP A 274 -35.70 -8.33 -22.71
C ASP A 274 -36.50 -7.00 -22.64
N GLY A 275 -35.85 -5.82 -22.62
CA GLY A 275 -36.52 -4.53 -22.41
C GLY A 275 -36.79 -3.66 -23.65
N GLN A 276 -36.37 -4.06 -24.86
CA GLN A 276 -36.61 -3.27 -26.08
C GLN A 276 -37.15 -4.08 -27.28
N LEU A 277 -38.01 -5.07 -27.03
CA LEU A 277 -38.88 -5.67 -28.05
C LEU A 277 -40.20 -4.90 -28.27
N GLN A 278 -40.22 -3.58 -28.09
CA GLN A 278 -41.36 -2.73 -28.46
C GLN A 278 -40.94 -1.37 -29.00
N TYR A 279 -40.36 -1.32 -30.20
CA TYR A 279 -40.48 -0.14 -31.07
C TYR A 279 -40.61 -0.59 -32.52
N PHE A 280 -41.85 -0.53 -33.03
CA PHE A 280 -42.29 -0.53 -34.43
C PHE A 280 -41.21 -0.84 -35.48
N GLU A 281 -41.27 -2.03 -36.08
CA GLU A 281 -40.84 -2.18 -37.47
C GLU A 281 -41.66 -1.21 -38.33
N ARG A 282 -41.12 -0.03 -38.63
CA ARG A 282 -41.60 0.75 -39.78
C ARG A 282 -41.19 -0.05 -41.02
N LYS A 283 -42.12 -0.83 -41.59
CA LYS A 283 -41.93 -1.47 -42.89
C LYS A 283 -41.51 -0.40 -43.91
N ILE A 284 -40.23 -0.37 -44.26
CA ILE A 284 -39.71 0.45 -45.36
C ILE A 284 -40.14 -0.25 -46.66
N PHE A 285 -40.99 0.41 -47.44
CA PHE A 285 -41.42 -0.11 -48.74
C PHE A 285 -40.24 -0.05 -49.72
N LYS A 286 -40.00 -1.11 -50.50
CA LYS A 286 -38.92 -1.18 -51.50
C LYS A 286 -39.55 -1.41 -52.88
N SER A 287 -39.38 -0.47 -53.80
CA SER A 287 -39.96 -0.53 -55.15
C SER A 287 -39.27 0.49 -56.06
N PRO A 288 -39.23 0.29 -57.40
CA PRO A 288 -38.81 1.32 -58.35
C PRO A 288 -39.84 2.44 -58.54
N THR A 289 -41.09 2.25 -58.11
CA THR A 289 -42.15 3.27 -58.14
C THR A 289 -42.69 3.59 -56.74
N PRO A 290 -43.09 4.85 -56.47
CA PRO A 290 -43.55 5.26 -55.15
C PRO A 290 -44.87 4.57 -54.74
N PRO A 291 -45.08 4.29 -53.44
CA PRO A 291 -46.34 3.74 -52.93
C PRO A 291 -47.57 4.60 -53.28
N GLU A 292 -48.67 3.97 -53.69
CA GLU A 292 -49.88 4.65 -54.21
C GLU A 292 -50.69 5.45 -53.17
N ASN A 293 -50.57 5.12 -51.87
CA ASN A 293 -51.29 5.79 -50.77
C ASN A 293 -50.36 6.18 -49.61
N PRO A 294 -49.49 7.19 -49.77
CA PRO A 294 -48.49 7.54 -48.76
C PRO A 294 -49.06 8.40 -47.62
N VAL A 295 -48.63 8.10 -46.38
CA VAL A 295 -48.91 8.92 -45.18
C VAL A 295 -47.66 9.67 -44.74
N ASN A 296 -47.82 10.83 -44.10
CA ASN A 296 -46.68 11.59 -43.58
C ASN A 296 -45.83 10.69 -42.67
N ASP A 297 -44.51 10.78 -42.82
CA ASP A 297 -43.49 9.96 -42.16
C ASP A 297 -43.35 8.51 -42.65
N MET A 298 -44.01 8.17 -43.75
CA MET A 298 -43.74 6.93 -44.48
C MET A 298 -42.37 7.00 -45.16
N PHE A 299 -41.61 5.91 -45.07
CA PHE A 299 -40.31 5.75 -45.74
C PHE A 299 -40.42 4.77 -46.91
N TRP A 300 -39.87 5.16 -48.05
CA TRP A 300 -39.78 4.36 -49.27
C TRP A 300 -38.34 4.34 -49.76
N LEU A 301 -37.81 3.14 -49.98
CA LEU A 301 -36.52 2.91 -50.59
C LEU A 301 -36.73 2.79 -52.11
N ASP A 302 -36.41 3.88 -52.81
CA ASP A 302 -36.48 4.01 -54.26
C ASP A 302 -35.33 3.21 -54.88
N THR A 303 -35.69 2.14 -55.60
CA THR A 303 -34.75 1.22 -56.26
C THR A 303 -34.76 1.38 -57.78
N SER A 304 -35.29 2.50 -58.30
CA SER A 304 -35.33 2.80 -59.74
C SER A 304 -33.94 2.93 -60.36
N ASN A 305 -32.92 3.26 -59.56
CA ASN A 305 -31.52 3.20 -59.94
C ASN A 305 -30.89 1.88 -59.45
N PRO A 306 -30.43 1.00 -60.34
CA PRO A 306 -29.89 -0.31 -59.97
C PRO A 306 -28.58 -0.24 -59.19
N ASP A 307 -27.84 0.88 -59.27
CA ASP A 307 -26.53 1.03 -58.60
C ASP A 307 -26.63 1.72 -57.23
N VAL A 308 -27.68 2.52 -57.01
CA VAL A 308 -27.84 3.30 -55.76
C VAL A 308 -29.31 3.42 -55.39
N ALA A 309 -29.73 2.70 -54.34
CA ALA A 309 -31.07 2.84 -53.78
C ALA A 309 -31.17 4.08 -52.87
N VAL A 310 -32.19 4.92 -53.07
CA VAL A 310 -32.36 6.20 -52.36
C VAL A 310 -33.53 6.13 -51.38
N LEU A 311 -33.27 6.38 -50.09
CA LEU A 311 -34.32 6.43 -49.08
C LEU A 311 -35.02 7.80 -49.08
N ARG A 312 -36.33 7.79 -49.34
CA ARG A 312 -37.21 8.96 -49.37
C ARG A 312 -38.23 8.89 -48.25
N ARG A 313 -38.57 10.04 -47.66
CA ARG A 313 -39.64 10.21 -46.66
C ARG A 313 -40.78 11.00 -47.27
N TYR A 314 -42.02 10.60 -47.00
CA TYR A 314 -43.18 11.36 -47.43
C TYR A 314 -43.55 12.41 -46.38
N TRP A 315 -43.70 13.67 -46.79
CA TRP A 315 -44.08 14.77 -45.90
C TRP A 315 -44.86 15.85 -46.66
N ASN A 316 -46.07 16.17 -46.19
CA ASN A 316 -46.96 17.20 -46.73
C ASN A 316 -47.18 17.10 -48.25
N GLY A 317 -47.63 15.93 -48.72
CA GLY A 317 -48.01 15.73 -50.11
C GLY A 317 -46.84 15.50 -51.08
N LYS A 318 -45.60 15.41 -50.59
CA LYS A 318 -44.39 15.27 -51.42
C LYS A 318 -43.41 14.26 -50.81
N TRP A 319 -42.71 13.54 -51.68
CA TRP A 319 -41.57 12.71 -51.29
C TRP A 319 -40.29 13.55 -51.22
N ILE A 320 -39.74 13.71 -50.01
CA ILE A 320 -38.49 14.41 -49.74
C ILE A 320 -37.36 13.39 -49.55
N LYS A 321 -36.17 13.70 -50.09
CA LYS A 321 -34.98 12.84 -49.97
C LYS A 321 -34.47 12.91 -48.53
N SER A 322 -34.29 11.76 -47.87
CA SER A 322 -33.94 11.72 -46.45
C SER A 322 -32.44 11.58 -46.17
N SER A 323 -31.58 11.65 -47.20
CA SER A 323 -30.12 11.76 -47.06
C SER A 323 -29.48 12.59 -48.19
N PRO A 324 -28.38 13.32 -47.93
CA PRO A 324 -27.40 13.70 -48.95
C PRO A 324 -26.61 12.45 -49.40
N GLU A 325 -26.13 12.44 -50.64
CA GLU A 325 -25.61 11.22 -51.29
C GLU A 325 -24.28 10.69 -50.74
N LYS A 326 -23.48 11.45 -49.98
CA LYS A 326 -22.30 10.95 -49.24
C LYS A 326 -22.06 11.73 -47.93
N PRO A 327 -21.72 11.06 -46.80
CA PRO A 327 -21.29 11.70 -45.56
C PRO A 327 -20.00 12.54 -45.71
N GLU A 328 -19.13 12.18 -46.66
CA GLU A 328 -17.89 12.91 -46.97
C GLU A 328 -18.12 14.34 -47.48
N ASP A 329 -19.25 14.63 -48.13
CA ASP A 329 -19.56 15.94 -48.72
C ASP A 329 -19.82 17.05 -47.66
N ILE A 330 -19.92 16.66 -46.39
CA ILE A 330 -20.10 17.55 -45.23
C ILE A 330 -19.14 17.20 -44.06
N GLY A 331 -18.16 16.33 -44.29
CA GLY A 331 -17.19 15.92 -43.26
C GLY A 331 -17.78 15.11 -42.10
N ALA A 332 -18.93 14.46 -42.30
CA ALA A 332 -19.59 13.63 -41.29
C ALA A 332 -19.27 12.13 -41.50
N ILE A 333 -19.15 11.36 -40.43
CA ILE A 333 -18.90 9.91 -40.45
C ILE A 333 -20.24 9.17 -40.63
N SER A 334 -20.32 8.15 -41.49
CA SER A 334 -21.53 7.31 -41.63
C SER A 334 -21.80 6.48 -40.37
N ARG A 335 -23.05 6.03 -40.16
CA ARG A 335 -23.40 5.17 -39.00
C ARG A 335 -22.60 3.87 -39.01
N GLU A 336 -22.41 3.27 -40.18
CA GLU A 336 -21.66 2.04 -40.40
C GLU A 336 -20.16 2.25 -40.18
N GLN A 337 -19.63 3.40 -40.63
CA GLN A 337 -18.24 3.80 -40.41
C GLN A 337 -17.95 4.06 -38.92
N ALA A 338 -18.89 4.71 -38.22
CA ALA A 338 -18.79 4.95 -36.78
C ALA A 338 -18.81 3.63 -36.00
N LEU A 339 -19.73 2.71 -36.34
CA LEU A 339 -19.83 1.40 -35.71
C LEU A 339 -18.60 0.52 -36.00
N LEU A 340 -18.07 0.54 -37.23
CA LEU A 340 -16.83 -0.16 -37.56
C LEU A 340 -15.63 0.39 -36.75
N SER A 341 -15.52 1.71 -36.63
CA SER A 341 -14.47 2.37 -35.84
C SER A 341 -14.57 1.98 -34.36
N GLU A 342 -15.78 1.97 -33.80
CA GLU A 342 -16.03 1.51 -32.44
C GLU A 342 -15.60 0.04 -32.26
N LEU A 343 -16.02 -0.86 -33.15
CA LEU A 343 -15.64 -2.27 -33.08
C LEU A 343 -14.13 -2.50 -33.27
N LYS A 344 -13.45 -1.70 -34.10
CA LYS A 344 -11.98 -1.74 -34.22
C LYS A 344 -11.30 -1.26 -32.93
N ASN A 345 -11.82 -0.21 -32.31
CA ASN A 345 -11.30 0.30 -31.03
C ASN A 345 -11.51 -0.71 -29.89
N THR A 346 -12.67 -1.35 -29.81
CA THR A 346 -12.91 -2.41 -28.83
C THR A 346 -11.99 -3.61 -29.07
N PHE A 347 -11.72 -3.96 -30.33
CA PHE A 347 -10.79 -5.03 -30.68
C PHE A 347 -9.34 -4.74 -30.26
N ILE A 348 -8.87 -3.49 -30.34
CA ILE A 348 -7.51 -3.13 -29.86
C ILE A 348 -7.36 -3.46 -28.37
N ASN A 349 -8.35 -3.08 -27.55
CA ASN A 349 -8.34 -3.39 -26.13
C ASN A 349 -8.46 -4.90 -25.87
N LEU A 350 -9.33 -5.58 -26.64
CA LEU A 350 -9.50 -7.03 -26.58
C LEU A 350 -8.19 -7.76 -26.88
N ASN A 351 -7.45 -7.30 -27.89
CA ASN A 351 -6.20 -7.92 -28.33
C ASN A 351 -5.12 -7.91 -27.24
N ILE A 352 -4.98 -6.79 -26.51
CA ILE A 352 -4.05 -6.69 -25.38
C ILE A 352 -4.43 -7.68 -24.27
N GLN A 353 -5.73 -7.79 -23.96
CA GLN A 353 -6.22 -8.73 -22.96
C GLN A 353 -6.02 -10.18 -23.41
N HIS A 354 -6.32 -10.49 -24.67
CA HIS A 354 -6.17 -11.81 -25.26
C HIS A 354 -4.70 -12.28 -25.22
N ALA A 355 -3.74 -11.41 -25.55
CA ALA A 355 -2.32 -11.74 -25.48
C ALA A 355 -1.84 -12.07 -24.05
N ARG A 356 -2.35 -11.35 -23.03
CA ARG A 356 -2.04 -11.66 -21.62
C ARG A 356 -2.63 -12.98 -21.19
N LEU A 357 -3.88 -13.24 -21.60
CA LEU A 357 -4.59 -14.48 -21.33
C LEU A 357 -3.83 -15.68 -21.90
N LEU A 358 -3.36 -15.60 -23.15
CA LEU A 358 -2.53 -16.64 -23.77
C LEU A 358 -1.26 -16.92 -22.97
N SER A 359 -0.59 -15.86 -22.49
CA SER A 359 0.61 -16.01 -21.68
C SER A 359 0.32 -16.70 -20.35
N GLU A 360 -0.74 -16.31 -19.65
CA GLU A 360 -1.14 -16.91 -18.37
C GLU A 360 -1.54 -18.38 -18.56
N ALA A 361 -2.37 -18.67 -19.56
CA ALA A 361 -2.80 -20.04 -19.88
C ALA A 361 -1.59 -20.94 -20.18
N THR A 362 -0.64 -20.45 -20.98
CA THR A 362 0.56 -21.19 -21.35
C THR A 362 1.45 -21.47 -20.14
N GLN A 363 1.56 -20.53 -19.19
CA GLN A 363 2.31 -20.75 -17.95
C GLN A 363 1.65 -21.82 -17.09
N LEU A 364 0.33 -21.80 -16.95
CA LEU A 364 -0.42 -22.78 -16.16
C LEU A 364 -0.37 -24.18 -16.78
N LEU A 365 -0.61 -24.29 -18.10
CA LEU A 365 -0.56 -25.55 -18.84
C LEU A 365 0.83 -26.22 -18.82
N ASN A 366 1.90 -25.42 -18.73
CA ASN A 366 3.28 -25.87 -18.61
C ASN A 366 3.79 -25.96 -17.17
N SER A 367 2.93 -25.71 -16.17
CA SER A 367 3.31 -25.85 -14.77
C SER A 367 3.65 -27.31 -14.46
N GLU A 368 4.83 -27.54 -13.87
CA GLU A 368 5.26 -28.87 -13.40
C GLU A 368 4.38 -29.41 -12.27
N TYR A 369 3.62 -28.52 -11.62
CA TYR A 369 2.73 -28.83 -10.51
C TYR A 369 1.31 -29.16 -10.97
N LEU A 370 0.97 -28.91 -12.24
CA LEU A 370 -0.31 -29.29 -12.82
C LEU A 370 -0.22 -30.74 -13.32
N VAL A 371 -0.56 -31.67 -12.43
CA VAL A 371 -0.47 -33.12 -12.70
C VAL A 371 -1.82 -33.71 -13.16
N ASP A 372 -2.92 -33.02 -12.87
CA ASP A 372 -4.26 -33.43 -13.29
C ASP A 372 -4.42 -33.25 -14.81
N MET A 373 -4.52 -34.38 -15.52
CA MET A 373 -4.59 -34.40 -16.98
C MET A 373 -5.97 -34.03 -17.50
N ASP A 374 -7.02 -34.22 -16.71
CA ASP A 374 -8.39 -33.87 -17.08
C ASP A 374 -8.56 -32.35 -16.99
N LEU A 375 -8.14 -31.73 -15.87
CA LEU A 375 -8.14 -30.27 -15.72
C LEU A 375 -7.24 -29.58 -16.76
N LYS A 376 -6.11 -30.20 -17.11
CA LYS A 376 -5.24 -29.71 -18.19
C LYS A 376 -5.93 -29.76 -19.56
N GLY A 377 -6.70 -30.83 -19.80
CA GLY A 377 -7.50 -30.99 -21.02
C GLY A 377 -8.62 -29.96 -21.12
N ASP A 378 -9.34 -29.73 -20.02
CA ASP A 378 -10.44 -28.77 -19.95
C ASP A 378 -9.94 -27.33 -20.18
N LEU A 379 -8.86 -26.93 -19.49
CA LEU A 379 -8.24 -25.61 -19.67
C LEU A 379 -7.74 -25.40 -21.12
N GLN A 380 -7.18 -26.44 -21.75
CA GLN A 380 -6.76 -26.36 -23.15
C GLN A 380 -7.96 -26.19 -24.09
N ALA A 381 -9.04 -26.95 -23.86
CA ALA A 381 -10.24 -26.89 -24.69
C ALA A 381 -10.96 -25.54 -24.58
N SER A 382 -11.06 -24.96 -23.39
CA SER A 382 -11.64 -23.63 -23.20
C SER A 382 -10.75 -22.52 -23.76
N LEU A 383 -9.43 -22.65 -23.65
CA LEU A 383 -8.47 -21.75 -24.31
C LEU A 383 -8.65 -21.74 -25.82
N ASP A 384 -8.71 -22.91 -26.45
CA ASP A 384 -8.89 -23.05 -27.89
C ASP A 384 -10.22 -22.45 -28.36
N ALA A 385 -11.29 -22.62 -27.58
CA ALA A 385 -12.59 -22.01 -27.87
C ALA A 385 -12.54 -20.47 -27.82
N VAL A 386 -11.79 -19.88 -26.88
CA VAL A 386 -11.58 -18.42 -26.80
C VAL A 386 -10.75 -17.92 -27.99
N ILE A 387 -9.70 -18.64 -28.36
CA ILE A 387 -8.83 -18.33 -29.51
C ILE A 387 -9.62 -18.36 -30.83
N ASP A 388 -10.48 -19.38 -31.00
CA ASP A 388 -11.27 -19.53 -32.22
C ASP A 388 -12.18 -18.32 -32.44
N VAL A 389 -12.96 -17.93 -31.43
CA VAL A 389 -13.87 -16.78 -31.55
C VAL A 389 -13.09 -15.47 -31.73
N TYR A 390 -11.95 -15.31 -31.06
CA TYR A 390 -11.06 -14.16 -31.29
C TYR A 390 -10.60 -14.05 -32.75
N ASN A 391 -10.19 -15.17 -33.34
CA ASN A 391 -9.75 -15.21 -34.74
C ASN A 391 -10.91 -14.93 -35.71
N GLN A 392 -12.13 -15.37 -35.40
CA GLN A 392 -13.32 -15.01 -36.17
C GLN A 392 -13.61 -13.50 -36.12
N ILE A 393 -13.54 -12.88 -34.94
CA ILE A 393 -13.70 -11.41 -34.79
C ILE A 393 -12.64 -10.68 -35.61
N LYS A 394 -11.38 -11.09 -35.46
CA LYS A 394 -10.24 -10.50 -36.17
C LYS A 394 -10.45 -10.55 -37.68
N THR A 395 -10.78 -11.72 -38.19
CA THR A 395 -11.00 -11.95 -39.63
C THR A 395 -12.14 -11.09 -40.16
N ASN A 396 -13.26 -11.00 -39.42
CA ASN A 396 -14.39 -10.17 -39.81
C ASN A 396 -14.02 -8.68 -39.86
N LEU A 397 -13.30 -8.17 -38.85
CA LEU A 397 -12.87 -6.77 -38.80
C LEU A 397 -11.84 -6.40 -39.87
N GLU A 398 -10.90 -7.32 -40.16
CA GLU A 398 -9.90 -7.14 -41.22
C GLU A 398 -10.54 -7.20 -42.63
N SER A 399 -11.64 -7.94 -42.79
CA SER A 399 -12.39 -7.99 -44.04
C SER A 399 -13.23 -6.74 -44.35
N MET A 400 -13.36 -5.80 -43.39
CA MET A 400 -14.21 -4.62 -43.49
C MET A 400 -13.41 -3.31 -43.57
N THR A 401 -13.72 -2.53 -44.59
CA THR A 401 -13.30 -1.13 -44.76
C THR A 401 -14.48 -0.18 -44.51
N PRO A 402 -14.24 1.12 -44.26
CA PRO A 402 -15.31 2.12 -44.11
C PRO A 402 -16.32 2.16 -45.27
N GLU A 403 -15.92 1.72 -46.46
CA GLU A 403 -16.72 1.70 -47.68
C GLU A 403 -17.40 0.36 -47.95
N THR A 404 -16.95 -0.72 -47.30
CA THR A 404 -17.40 -2.11 -47.54
C THR A 404 -18.14 -2.73 -46.36
N ALA A 405 -18.16 -2.05 -45.21
CA ALA A 405 -18.86 -2.50 -44.02
C ALA A 405 -20.38 -2.43 -44.21
N THR A 406 -21.04 -3.59 -44.09
CA THR A 406 -22.49 -3.68 -44.11
C THR A 406 -23.04 -3.86 -42.70
N ILE A 407 -24.25 -3.35 -42.46
CA ILE A 407 -24.92 -3.50 -41.16
C ILE A 407 -25.00 -4.98 -40.74
N GLY A 408 -25.26 -5.90 -41.67
CA GLY A 408 -25.28 -7.35 -41.40
C GLY A 408 -23.94 -7.85 -40.83
N LYS A 409 -22.82 -7.60 -41.53
CA LYS A 409 -21.49 -8.02 -41.06
C LYS A 409 -21.09 -7.35 -39.74
N LEU A 410 -21.48 -6.11 -39.51
CA LEU A 410 -21.21 -5.39 -38.26
C LEU A 410 -21.98 -6.01 -37.08
N VAL A 411 -23.24 -6.38 -37.29
CA VAL A 411 -24.06 -7.09 -36.29
C VAL A 411 -23.52 -8.49 -36.02
N ASP A 412 -23.12 -9.24 -37.06
CA ASP A 412 -22.51 -10.57 -36.90
C ASP A 412 -21.19 -10.47 -36.10
N THR A 413 -20.38 -9.45 -36.38
CA THR A 413 -19.14 -9.19 -35.63
C THR A 413 -19.43 -8.84 -34.17
N GLN A 414 -20.47 -8.04 -33.92
CA GLN A 414 -20.90 -7.72 -32.56
C GLN A 414 -21.37 -8.97 -31.79
N ALA A 415 -22.06 -9.89 -32.45
CA ALA A 415 -22.46 -11.16 -31.86
C ALA A 415 -21.24 -12.02 -31.46
N LEU A 416 -20.19 -12.05 -32.29
CA LEU A 416 -18.94 -12.74 -31.96
C LEU A 416 -18.24 -12.14 -30.73
N PHE A 417 -18.29 -10.82 -30.52
CA PHE A 417 -17.79 -10.21 -29.28
C PHE A 417 -18.55 -10.68 -28.03
N LEU A 418 -19.85 -10.93 -28.14
CA LEU A 418 -20.66 -11.49 -27.04
C LEU A 418 -20.30 -12.96 -26.81
N GLU A 419 -20.11 -13.72 -27.89
CA GLU A 419 -19.67 -15.12 -27.81
C GLU A 419 -18.28 -15.25 -27.19
N TYR A 420 -17.33 -14.38 -27.56
CA TYR A 420 -15.99 -14.34 -26.98
C TYR A 420 -16.06 -14.15 -25.47
N ARG A 421 -16.93 -13.24 -24.99
CA ARG A 421 -17.12 -13.02 -23.55
C ARG A 421 -17.67 -14.24 -22.84
N LYS A 422 -18.58 -14.99 -23.47
CA LYS A 422 -19.11 -16.23 -22.90
C LYS A 422 -18.01 -17.28 -22.77
N LYS A 423 -17.23 -17.50 -23.84
CA LYS A 423 -16.10 -18.44 -23.81
C LYS A 423 -15.03 -18.04 -22.80
N LEU A 424 -14.79 -16.74 -22.64
CA LEU A 424 -13.87 -16.20 -21.65
C LEU A 424 -14.31 -16.52 -20.21
N GLN A 425 -15.61 -16.52 -19.93
CA GLN A 425 -16.13 -16.89 -18.61
C GLN A 425 -15.88 -18.36 -18.31
N ASP A 426 -16.17 -19.25 -19.27
CA ASP A 426 -15.90 -20.69 -19.15
C ASP A 426 -14.39 -20.92 -18.88
N PHE A 427 -13.53 -20.28 -19.66
CA PHE A 427 -12.07 -20.36 -19.50
C PHE A 427 -11.56 -19.84 -18.14
N HIS A 428 -12.18 -18.79 -17.58
CA HIS A 428 -11.78 -18.28 -16.27
C HIS A 428 -12.11 -19.24 -15.13
N ILE A 429 -13.19 -20.01 -15.25
CA ILE A 429 -13.53 -21.06 -14.28
C ILE A 429 -12.43 -22.12 -14.29
N ASP A 430 -12.06 -22.62 -15.47
CA ASP A 430 -11.01 -23.64 -15.62
C ASP A 430 -9.64 -23.15 -15.10
N ILE A 431 -9.30 -21.87 -15.30
CA ILE A 431 -8.07 -21.27 -14.73
C ILE A 431 -8.07 -21.37 -13.20
N GLU A 432 -9.18 -21.04 -12.55
CA GLU A 432 -9.25 -21.06 -11.09
C GLU A 432 -9.16 -22.49 -10.54
N ASP A 433 -9.84 -23.44 -11.18
CA ASP A 433 -9.75 -24.85 -10.82
C ASP A 433 -8.31 -25.39 -10.97
N VAL A 434 -7.63 -25.03 -12.05
CA VAL A 434 -6.21 -25.37 -12.26
C VAL A 434 -5.30 -24.73 -11.21
N LYS A 435 -5.52 -23.45 -10.86
CA LYS A 435 -4.74 -22.77 -9.80
C LYS A 435 -4.92 -23.43 -8.45
N ILE A 436 -6.14 -23.81 -8.09
CA ILE A 436 -6.44 -24.54 -6.85
C ILE A 436 -5.70 -25.88 -6.85
N ALA A 437 -5.78 -26.66 -7.93
CA ALA A 437 -5.10 -27.94 -8.02
C ALA A 437 -3.57 -27.82 -7.90
N ILE A 438 -2.97 -26.80 -8.52
CA ILE A 438 -1.53 -26.49 -8.39
C ILE A 438 -1.17 -26.16 -6.93
N ASP A 439 -1.94 -25.32 -6.26
CA ASP A 439 -1.69 -24.92 -4.86
C ASP A 439 -1.84 -26.11 -3.89
N GLU A 440 -2.87 -26.95 -4.07
CA GLU A 440 -3.04 -28.18 -3.31
C GLU A 440 -1.86 -29.14 -3.52
N ARG A 441 -1.39 -29.29 -4.75
CA ARG A 441 -0.23 -30.12 -5.07
C ARG A 441 1.03 -29.56 -4.41
N PHE A 442 1.22 -28.24 -4.43
CA PHE A 442 2.35 -27.59 -3.80
C PHE A 442 2.35 -27.81 -2.28
N LYS A 443 1.19 -27.64 -1.61
CA LYS A 443 1.02 -27.93 -0.19
C LYS A 443 1.29 -29.40 0.15
N LEU A 444 0.82 -30.32 -0.69
CA LEU A 444 1.09 -31.74 -0.52
C LEU A 444 2.59 -32.03 -0.58
N LEU A 445 3.30 -31.51 -1.58
CA LEU A 445 4.74 -31.67 -1.70
C LEU A 445 5.47 -31.10 -0.47
N GLN A 446 5.12 -29.90 -0.02
CA GLN A 446 5.69 -29.33 1.22
C GLN A 446 5.46 -30.23 2.45
N SER A 447 4.29 -30.86 2.59
CA SER A 447 3.98 -31.78 3.70
C SER A 447 4.70 -33.14 3.61
N GLN A 448 5.29 -33.46 2.45
CA GLN A 448 6.07 -34.68 2.24
C GLN A 448 7.56 -34.48 2.52
N TYR A 449 8.05 -33.23 2.49
CA TYR A 449 9.43 -32.85 2.77
C TYR A 449 9.61 -32.23 4.16
N THR A 450 8.85 -32.68 5.17
CA THR A 450 9.12 -32.29 6.55
C THR A 450 10.34 -33.04 7.07
N ASP A 451 11.18 -32.36 7.87
CA ASP A 451 12.36 -32.96 8.53
C ASP A 451 11.99 -34.23 9.30
N GLU A 452 10.77 -34.29 9.84
CA GLU A 452 10.21 -35.43 10.53
C GLU A 452 10.07 -36.67 9.63
N LYS A 453 9.51 -36.53 8.42
CA LYS A 453 9.40 -37.65 7.46
C LYS A 453 10.76 -38.05 6.87
N PHE A 454 11.67 -37.09 6.68
CA PHE A 454 13.04 -37.38 6.28
C PHE A 454 13.78 -38.19 7.35
N ASN A 455 13.65 -37.78 8.62
CA ASN A 455 14.23 -38.49 9.76
C ASN A 455 13.61 -39.87 9.95
N ASP A 456 12.30 -40.02 9.78
CA ASP A 456 11.62 -41.32 9.82
C ASP A 456 12.12 -42.26 8.71
N ALA A 457 12.24 -41.76 7.46
CA ALA A 457 12.77 -42.55 6.35
C ALA A 457 14.25 -42.92 6.55
N MET A 458 15.07 -42.00 7.09
CA MET A 458 16.46 -42.29 7.43
C MET A 458 16.59 -43.29 8.59
N THR A 459 15.67 -43.25 9.54
CA THR A 459 15.58 -44.21 10.66
C THR A 459 15.19 -45.59 10.14
N GLU A 460 14.25 -45.67 9.20
CA GLU A 460 13.85 -46.93 8.56
C GLU A 460 15.01 -47.54 7.76
N ILE A 461 15.78 -46.74 7.02
CA ILE A 461 16.99 -47.18 6.31
C ILE A 461 18.07 -47.65 7.29
N ALA A 462 18.27 -46.92 8.40
CA ALA A 462 19.22 -47.32 9.44
C ALA A 462 18.87 -48.70 10.01
N ASN A 463 17.59 -48.98 10.26
CA ASN A 463 17.11 -50.25 10.81
C ASN A 463 17.29 -51.47 9.86
N VAL A 464 17.46 -51.24 8.55
CA VAL A 464 17.60 -52.33 7.54
C VAL A 464 19.07 -52.64 7.23
N LEU A 465 20.01 -51.78 7.67
CA LEU A 465 21.44 -52.02 7.48
C LEU A 465 21.99 -52.98 8.55
N PRO A 466 22.90 -53.91 8.19
CA PRO A 466 23.31 -55.03 9.05
C PRO A 466 24.08 -54.64 10.33
N ASN A 467 24.26 -53.33 10.61
CA ASN A 467 24.86 -52.79 11.84
C ASN A 467 24.24 -51.43 12.25
N GLY A 468 22.99 -51.13 11.88
CA GLY A 468 22.35 -49.87 12.26
C GLY A 468 21.70 -49.95 13.65
N HIS A 469 22.24 -49.19 14.60
CA HIS A 469 21.55 -48.73 15.79
C HIS A 469 21.29 -47.23 15.67
#